data_AF-M1ESV5-F1
#
_entry.id   AF-M1ESV5-F1
#
_cell.length_a   1.000
_cell.length_b   1.000
_cell.length_c   1.000
_cell.angle_alpha   90.00
_cell.angle_beta   90.00
_cell.angle_gamma   90.00
#
_symmetry.space_group_name_H-M   'P 1'
#
loop_
_entity.id
_entity.type
_entity.pdbx_description
1 polymer ?
#
loop_
_entity_poly.entity_id
_entity_poly.type
_entity_poly.pdbx_seq_one_letter_code
_entity_poly.pdbx_strand_id
1 'polypeptide(L)'
;DLGGLWRFTEHVEEGRASLYKSVVSNSCKEMSCYSDFPFPEDYPNYVPNSQFLEYLKMYANRFNLLEYIRFKTKVCQVTKCPDFTVTGQWEVVTQHEGKQQSAVFDAVMVCTGFLTNPYLPLDSFPGINIFKGQYFHSRQYKHPDIFKDKRVLVIGMGNSGTDIAVEASHLAK
;
A
#
# COMPACT_ATOMS: atom_id res chain seq x y z
N ASP A 1 -11.46 -5.68 0.42
CA ASP A 1 -11.33 -5.48 -1.03
C ASP A 1 -9.86 -5.61 -1.44
N LEU A 2 -9.58 -5.95 -2.70
CA LEU A 2 -8.23 -6.19 -3.22
C LEU A 2 -7.49 -4.89 -3.61
N GLY A 3 -6.31 -5.04 -4.22
CA GLY A 3 -5.53 -3.94 -4.79
C GLY A 3 -4.47 -3.35 -3.87
N GLY A 4 -4.51 -3.64 -2.57
CA GLY A 4 -3.44 -3.26 -1.63
C GLY A 4 -3.15 -1.77 -1.68
N LEU A 5 -1.94 -1.38 -2.09
CA LEU A 5 -1.48 0.00 -2.25
C LEU A 5 -2.38 0.85 -3.17
N TRP A 6 -2.81 0.30 -4.31
CA TRP A 6 -3.54 1.04 -5.35
C TRP A 6 -4.98 1.38 -4.97
N ARG A 7 -5.52 0.76 -3.91
CA ARG A 7 -6.85 1.09 -3.41
C ARG A 7 -6.81 2.35 -2.53
N PHE A 8 -6.85 3.54 -3.09
CA PHE A 8 -6.89 4.75 -2.26
C PHE A 8 -8.03 4.71 -1.22
N THR A 9 -7.70 5.09 0.01
CA THR A 9 -8.65 5.25 1.13
C THR A 9 -8.34 6.55 1.86
N GLU A 10 -9.39 7.25 2.32
CA GLU A 10 -9.25 8.49 3.10
C GLU A 10 -8.48 8.25 4.40
N HIS A 11 -8.77 7.14 5.07
CA HIS A 11 -8.09 6.77 6.31
C HIS A 11 -6.89 5.85 6.05
N VAL A 12 -5.88 5.99 6.89
CA VAL A 12 -4.72 5.08 6.94
C VAL A 12 -5.15 3.80 7.64
N GLU A 13 -5.03 2.66 6.94
CA GLU A 13 -5.28 1.34 7.52
C GLU A 13 -3.97 0.75 8.03
N GLU A 14 -3.93 0.32 9.30
CA GLU A 14 -2.76 -0.36 9.88
C GLU A 14 -2.46 -1.68 9.15
N GLY A 15 -1.18 -2.00 8.99
CA GLY A 15 -0.74 -3.21 8.28
C GLY A 15 -0.93 -3.16 6.76
N ARG A 16 -1.45 -2.07 6.20
CA ARG A 16 -1.61 -1.86 4.75
C ARG A 16 -0.95 -0.57 4.29
N ALA A 17 -0.39 -0.57 3.08
CA ALA A 17 0.26 0.62 2.51
C ALA A 17 -0.77 1.75 2.31
N SER A 18 -0.33 3.00 2.45
CA SER A 18 -1.17 4.19 2.33
C SER A 18 -0.76 4.98 1.10
N LEU A 19 -1.74 5.62 0.46
CA LEU A 19 -1.58 6.41 -0.76
C LEU A 19 -2.16 7.82 -0.55
N TYR A 20 -1.57 8.84 -1.18
CA TYR A 20 -2.19 10.16 -1.35
C TYR A 20 -3.03 10.21 -2.63
N LYS A 21 -4.00 11.14 -2.67
CA LYS A 21 -5.09 11.10 -3.66
C LYS A 21 -4.62 11.22 -5.10
N SER A 22 -3.58 12.00 -5.34
CA SER A 22 -3.07 12.38 -6.66
C SER A 22 -2.08 11.40 -7.29
N VAL A 23 -1.76 10.27 -6.63
CA VAL A 23 -0.80 9.30 -7.17
C VAL A 23 -1.23 8.80 -8.55
N VAL A 24 -0.30 8.91 -9.50
CA VAL A 24 -0.29 8.26 -10.81
C VAL A 24 0.88 7.28 -10.90
N SER A 25 0.79 6.27 -11.76
CA SER A 25 1.92 5.37 -11.98
C SER A 25 3.13 6.15 -12.51
N ASN A 26 4.32 5.79 -12.04
CA ASN A 26 5.59 6.31 -12.56
C ASN A 26 6.23 5.37 -13.61
N SER A 27 5.64 4.19 -13.82
CA SER A 27 5.90 3.30 -14.95
C SER A 27 4.74 3.39 -15.95
N CYS A 28 5.04 3.32 -17.25
CA CYS A 28 3.99 3.43 -18.27
C CYS A 28 3.14 2.16 -18.38
N LYS A 29 1.92 2.30 -18.91
CA LYS A 29 0.91 1.23 -18.96
C LYS A 29 1.42 -0.05 -19.62
N GLU A 30 2.05 0.07 -20.79
CA GLU A 30 2.57 -1.09 -21.57
C GLU A 30 3.77 -1.80 -20.91
N MET A 31 4.35 -1.20 -19.86
CA MET A 31 5.50 -1.75 -19.14
C MET A 31 5.15 -2.22 -17.72
N SER A 32 3.90 -2.04 -17.30
CA SER A 32 3.46 -2.32 -15.92
C SER A 32 2.15 -3.12 -15.85
N CYS A 33 1.72 -3.70 -16.96
CA CYS A 33 0.61 -4.65 -17.00
C CYS A 33 1.08 -6.08 -16.68
N TYR A 34 0.10 -6.97 -16.45
CA TYR A 34 0.37 -8.39 -16.44
C TYR A 34 0.68 -8.83 -17.87
N SER A 35 1.59 -9.78 -18.04
CA SER A 35 2.14 -10.16 -19.35
C SER A 35 1.09 -10.64 -20.36
N ASP A 36 -0.03 -11.15 -19.87
CA ASP A 36 -1.14 -11.73 -20.62
C ASP A 36 -2.44 -10.90 -20.53
N PHE A 37 -2.36 -9.71 -19.93
CA PHE A 37 -3.51 -8.83 -19.73
C PHE A 37 -3.11 -7.35 -19.83
N PRO A 38 -3.13 -6.76 -21.04
CA PRO A 38 -2.78 -5.36 -21.22
C PRO A 38 -3.79 -4.42 -20.55
N PHE A 39 -3.37 -3.19 -20.27
CA PHE A 39 -4.33 -2.14 -19.89
C PHE A 39 -5.29 -1.83 -21.05
N PRO A 40 -6.48 -1.27 -20.77
CA PRO A 40 -7.37 -0.77 -21.81
C PRO A 40 -6.71 0.27 -22.73
N GLU A 41 -7.13 0.29 -24.00
CA GLU A 41 -6.56 1.19 -25.02
C GLU A 41 -6.74 2.66 -24.65
N ASP A 42 -7.86 3.01 -24.02
CA ASP A 42 -8.25 4.36 -23.61
C ASP A 42 -7.60 4.82 -22.30
N TYR A 43 -6.90 3.93 -21.58
CA TYR A 43 -6.16 4.32 -20.39
C TYR A 43 -4.97 5.23 -20.75
N PRO A 44 -4.66 6.26 -19.93
CA PRO A 44 -3.50 7.10 -20.13
C PRO A 44 -2.21 6.28 -19.99
N ASN A 45 -1.13 6.75 -20.60
CA ASN A 45 0.18 6.08 -20.50
C ASN A 45 0.67 5.96 -19.05
N TYR A 46 0.33 6.90 -18.18
CA TYR A 46 0.59 6.85 -16.74
C TYR A 46 -0.74 6.88 -16.00
N VAL A 47 -1.03 5.82 -15.27
CA VAL A 47 -2.38 5.48 -14.82
C VAL A 47 -2.61 6.01 -13.40
N PRO A 48 -3.63 6.85 -13.16
CA PRO A 48 -4.05 7.24 -11.81
C PRO A 48 -4.40 6.05 -10.93
N ASN A 49 -4.18 6.17 -9.62
CA ASN A 49 -4.43 5.09 -8.67
C ASN A 49 -5.85 4.48 -8.76
N SER A 50 -6.86 5.28 -9.05
CA SER A 50 -8.24 4.82 -9.23
C SER A 50 -8.40 3.89 -10.43
N GLN A 51 -7.83 4.25 -11.58
CA GLN A 51 -7.84 3.43 -12.79
C GLN A 51 -6.93 2.20 -12.63
N PHE A 52 -5.82 2.32 -11.90
CA PHE A 52 -4.96 1.17 -11.62
C PHE A 52 -5.70 0.13 -10.77
N LEU A 53 -6.45 0.56 -9.75
CA LEU A 53 -7.32 -0.34 -8.98
C LEU A 53 -8.38 -1.02 -9.85
N GLU A 54 -8.99 -0.27 -10.76
CA GLU A 54 -9.98 -0.81 -11.70
C GLU A 54 -9.36 -1.91 -12.57
N TYR A 55 -8.19 -1.66 -13.16
CA TYR A 55 -7.43 -2.67 -13.90
C TYR A 55 -7.14 -3.93 -13.06
N LEU A 56 -6.75 -3.79 -11.79
CA LEU A 56 -6.53 -4.94 -10.90
C LEU A 56 -7.83 -5.72 -10.63
N LYS A 57 -8.96 -5.02 -10.51
CA LYS A 57 -10.28 -5.65 -10.38
C LYS A 57 -10.70 -6.36 -11.66
N MET A 58 -10.41 -5.78 -12.83
CA MET A 58 -10.62 -6.42 -14.13
C MET A 58 -9.84 -7.72 -14.24
N TYR A 59 -8.55 -7.71 -13.87
CA TYR A 59 -7.72 -8.91 -13.86
C TYR A 59 -8.27 -9.98 -12.91
N ALA A 60 -8.58 -9.61 -11.66
CA ALA A 60 -9.13 -10.53 -10.68
C ALA A 60 -10.45 -11.17 -11.14
N ASN A 61 -11.32 -10.40 -11.82
CA ASN A 61 -12.56 -10.92 -12.39
C ASN A 61 -12.30 -11.81 -13.62
N ARG A 62 -11.43 -11.39 -14.55
CA ARG A 62 -11.14 -12.08 -15.81
C ARG A 62 -10.65 -13.51 -15.60
N PHE A 63 -9.84 -13.72 -14.57
CA PHE A 63 -9.23 -15.00 -14.21
C PHE A 63 -9.89 -15.67 -13.00
N ASN A 64 -11.09 -15.22 -12.62
CA ASN A 64 -11.90 -15.78 -11.53
C ASN A 64 -11.19 -15.86 -10.17
N LEU A 65 -10.28 -14.93 -9.87
CA LEU A 65 -9.43 -15.00 -8.68
C LEU A 65 -10.19 -14.69 -7.38
N LEU A 66 -11.33 -14.01 -7.48
CA LEU A 66 -12.09 -13.54 -6.32
C LEU A 66 -12.61 -14.69 -5.44
N GLU A 67 -12.88 -15.86 -6.01
CA GLU A 67 -13.37 -17.02 -5.26
C GLU A 67 -12.37 -17.54 -4.22
N TYR A 68 -11.07 -17.31 -4.45
CA TYR A 68 -9.99 -17.80 -3.59
C TYR A 68 -9.59 -16.81 -2.49
N ILE A 69 -10.23 -15.64 -2.41
CA ILE A 69 -9.82 -14.56 -1.51
C ILE A 69 -10.78 -14.46 -0.31
N ARG A 70 -10.24 -14.73 0.89
CA ARG A 70 -10.94 -14.45 2.16
C ARG A 70 -10.62 -13.04 2.65
N PHE A 71 -11.55 -12.11 2.48
CA PHE A 71 -11.39 -10.73 2.99
C PHE A 71 -11.57 -10.64 4.50
N LYS A 72 -11.01 -9.57 5.09
CA LYS A 72 -11.03 -9.31 6.55
C LYS A 72 -10.45 -10.47 7.37
N THR A 73 -9.49 -11.20 6.81
CA THR A 73 -8.84 -12.33 7.45
C THR A 73 -7.36 -12.01 7.60
N LYS A 74 -6.92 -11.67 8.81
CA LYS A 74 -5.51 -11.40 9.10
C LYS A 74 -4.77 -12.72 9.24
N VAL A 75 -3.65 -12.88 8.55
CA VAL A 75 -2.70 -13.96 8.85
C VAL A 75 -1.87 -13.51 10.05
N CYS A 76 -2.03 -14.21 11.17
CA CYS A 76 -1.39 -13.86 12.44
C CYS A 76 -0.05 -14.58 12.62
N GLN A 77 0.04 -15.82 12.16
CA GLN A 77 1.23 -16.65 12.30
C GLN A 77 1.31 -17.66 11.15
N VAL A 78 2.53 -17.92 10.69
CA VAL A 78 2.85 -18.99 9.74
C VAL A 78 4.01 -19.77 10.36
N THR A 79 3.79 -21.03 10.67
CA THR A 79 4.78 -21.90 11.31
C THR A 79 4.91 -23.23 10.59
N LYS A 80 6.12 -23.78 10.56
CA LYS A 80 6.35 -25.12 10.01
C LYS A 80 5.55 -26.14 10.83
N CYS A 81 4.89 -27.09 10.18
CA CYS A 81 4.30 -28.23 10.87
C CYS A 81 5.38 -29.05 11.61
N PRO A 82 5.02 -29.80 12.66
CA PRO A 82 5.99 -30.62 13.41
C PRO A 82 6.78 -31.62 12.55
N ASP A 83 6.15 -32.12 11.48
CA ASP A 83 6.71 -33.08 10.51
C ASP A 83 7.19 -32.42 9.21
N PHE A 84 7.44 -31.11 9.22
CA PHE A 84 7.83 -30.32 8.03
C PHE A 84 9.01 -30.91 7.25
N THR A 85 9.97 -31.55 7.92
CA THR A 85 11.13 -32.16 7.25
C THR A 85 10.74 -33.31 6.31
N VAL A 86 9.55 -33.88 6.49
CA VAL A 86 8.97 -34.92 5.64
C VAL A 86 7.88 -34.33 4.73
N THR A 87 6.99 -33.49 5.27
CA THR A 87 5.79 -33.01 4.55
C THR A 87 5.98 -31.69 3.80
N GLY A 88 6.88 -30.82 4.28
CA GLY A 88 7.01 -29.44 3.80
C GLY A 88 5.83 -28.52 4.17
N GLN A 89 4.89 -28.99 4.99
CA GLN A 89 3.63 -28.29 5.27
C GLN A 89 3.73 -27.19 6.33
N TRP A 90 2.87 -26.19 6.19
CA TRP A 90 2.80 -25.04 7.07
C TRP A 90 1.46 -24.98 7.79
N GLU A 91 1.51 -24.67 9.08
CA GLU A 91 0.36 -24.24 9.85
C GLU A 91 0.19 -22.73 9.69
N VAL A 92 -1.00 -22.30 9.26
CA VAL A 92 -1.35 -20.90 9.06
C VAL A 92 -2.48 -20.53 10.02
N VAL A 93 -2.17 -19.67 10.99
CA VAL A 93 -3.14 -19.13 11.93
C VAL A 93 -3.69 -17.83 11.38
N THR A 94 -5.01 -17.78 11.23
CA THR A 94 -5.74 -16.61 10.75
C THR A 94 -6.73 -16.10 11.78
N GLN A 95 -7.04 -14.81 11.74
CA GLN A 95 -8.04 -14.16 12.57
C GLN A 95 -9.08 -13.45 11.71
N HIS A 96 -10.37 -13.74 11.94
CA HIS A 96 -11.51 -13.11 11.28
C HIS A 96 -12.59 -12.81 12.33
N GLU A 97 -13.07 -11.56 12.40
CA GLU A 97 -14.09 -11.13 13.38
C GLU A 97 -13.74 -11.53 14.83
N GLY A 98 -12.46 -11.37 15.20
CA GLY A 98 -11.97 -11.72 16.54
C GLY A 98 -11.72 -13.20 16.78
N LYS A 99 -12.13 -14.10 15.86
CA LYS A 99 -11.98 -15.55 16.00
C LYS A 99 -10.74 -16.04 15.29
N GLN A 100 -9.93 -16.86 15.97
CA GLN A 100 -8.78 -17.50 15.37
C GLN A 100 -9.13 -18.87 14.78
N GLN A 101 -8.52 -19.19 13.64
CA GLN A 101 -8.62 -20.47 12.96
C GLN A 101 -7.23 -20.89 12.49
N SER A 102 -6.88 -22.16 12.66
CA SER A 102 -5.67 -22.76 12.10
C SER A 102 -6.04 -23.67 10.94
N ALA A 103 -5.18 -23.71 9.92
CA ALA A 103 -5.27 -24.63 8.79
C ALA A 103 -3.88 -25.01 8.29
N VAL A 104 -3.74 -26.23 7.78
CA VAL A 104 -2.50 -26.76 7.21
C VAL A 104 -2.51 -26.56 5.70
N PHE A 105 -1.38 -26.09 5.15
CA PHE A 105 -1.18 -25.88 3.72
C PHE A 105 0.14 -26.49 3.26
N ASP A 106 0.16 -27.02 2.03
CA ASP A 106 1.36 -27.61 1.43
C ASP A 106 2.44 -26.58 1.11
N ALA A 107 2.05 -25.33 0.85
CA ALA A 107 2.96 -24.23 0.56
C ALA A 107 2.36 -22.89 0.98
N VAL A 108 3.21 -21.88 1.17
CA VAL A 108 2.81 -20.51 1.50
C VAL A 108 3.50 -19.50 0.59
N MET A 109 2.73 -18.62 -0.03
CA MET A 109 3.21 -17.46 -0.78
C MET A 109 2.92 -16.17 0.00
N VAL A 110 3.97 -15.41 0.33
CA VAL A 110 3.83 -14.16 1.10
C VAL A 110 3.82 -12.95 0.17
N CYS A 111 2.67 -12.28 0.10
CA CYS A 111 2.44 -11.14 -0.79
C CYS A 111 2.12 -9.84 -0.01
N THR A 112 2.73 -9.63 1.16
CA THR A 112 2.43 -8.51 2.07
C THR A 112 2.97 -7.16 1.59
N GLY A 113 3.95 -7.16 0.68
CA GLY A 113 4.67 -5.95 0.28
C GLY A 113 5.52 -5.36 1.41
N PHE A 114 6.06 -4.15 1.19
CA PHE A 114 7.02 -3.51 2.12
C PHE A 114 6.75 -2.04 2.44
N LEU A 115 5.96 -1.31 1.62
CA LEU A 115 5.69 0.13 1.80
C LEU A 115 4.61 0.44 2.88
N THR A 116 4.48 -0.44 3.87
CA THR A 116 3.46 -0.33 4.92
C THR A 116 4.01 0.36 6.17
N ASN A 117 5.15 -0.09 6.69
CA ASN A 117 5.73 0.43 7.91
C ASN A 117 6.53 1.71 7.61
N PRO A 118 6.15 2.86 8.20
CA PRO A 118 6.86 4.11 7.96
C PRO A 118 8.24 4.07 8.63
N TYR A 119 9.25 4.65 7.97
CA TYR A 119 10.56 4.88 8.56
C TYR A 119 10.66 6.35 8.98
N LEU A 120 10.67 6.60 10.29
CA LEU A 120 10.67 7.94 10.87
C LEU A 120 11.78 8.05 11.94
N PRO A 121 13.04 8.29 11.54
CA PRO A 121 14.18 8.32 12.46
C PRO A 121 14.27 9.66 13.19
N LEU A 122 13.44 9.87 14.21
CA LEU A 122 13.36 11.14 14.95
C LEU A 122 14.71 11.54 15.60
N ASP A 123 15.54 10.56 15.98
CA ASP A 123 16.88 10.81 16.53
C ASP A 123 17.83 11.48 15.53
N SER A 124 17.56 11.36 14.22
CA SER A 124 18.32 12.05 13.16
C SER A 124 17.93 13.52 12.99
N PHE A 125 16.92 14.01 13.73
CA PHE A 125 16.45 15.40 13.68
C PHE A 125 16.54 16.06 15.06
N PRO A 126 17.73 16.51 15.49
CA PRO A 126 17.91 17.17 16.78
C PRO A 126 16.95 18.35 16.95
N GLY A 127 16.20 18.36 18.04
CA GLY A 127 15.22 19.41 18.34
C GLY A 127 13.84 19.24 17.70
N ILE A 128 13.54 18.12 17.04
CA ILE A 128 12.19 17.87 16.51
C ILE A 128 11.12 17.88 17.61
N ASN A 129 11.47 17.48 18.83
CA ASN A 129 10.58 17.46 19.99
C ASN A 129 10.19 18.85 20.51
N ILE A 130 10.97 19.90 20.21
CA ILE A 130 10.64 21.29 20.58
C ILE A 130 9.88 22.03 19.47
N PHE A 131 9.71 21.41 18.30
CA PHE A 131 8.93 21.97 17.21
C PHE A 131 7.45 22.03 17.60
N LYS A 132 6.87 23.23 17.52
CA LYS A 132 5.47 23.48 17.91
C LYS A 132 4.47 23.36 16.77
N GLY A 133 4.94 23.14 15.54
CA GLY A 133 4.09 22.92 14.38
C GLY A 133 3.71 21.44 14.21
N GLN A 134 2.87 21.15 13.23
CA GLN A 134 2.53 19.77 12.86
C GLN A 134 3.64 19.15 12.00
N TYR A 135 3.94 17.87 12.22
CA TYR A 135 4.78 17.07 11.35
C TYR A 135 4.22 15.65 11.25
N PHE A 136 4.47 14.97 10.14
CA PHE A 136 4.04 13.60 9.89
C PHE A 136 4.89 12.97 8.77
N HIS A 137 4.91 11.64 8.70
CA HIS A 137 5.56 10.90 7.62
C HIS A 137 4.66 10.90 6.36
N SER A 138 5.23 10.74 5.17
CA SER A 138 4.47 10.75 3.88
C SER A 138 3.28 9.78 3.87
N ARG A 139 3.37 8.66 4.58
CA ARG A 139 2.29 7.68 4.79
C ARG A 139 0.97 8.30 5.27
N GLN A 140 1.04 9.36 6.07
CA GLN A 140 -0.13 10.07 6.62
C GLN A 140 -0.70 11.13 5.68
N TYR A 141 0.02 11.49 4.61
CA TYR A 141 -0.44 12.47 3.65
C TYR A 141 -1.59 11.94 2.80
N LYS A 142 -2.57 12.79 2.49
CA LYS A 142 -3.78 12.44 1.71
C LYS A 142 -4.15 13.50 0.69
N HIS A 143 -4.33 14.73 1.15
CA HIS A 143 -4.80 15.88 0.37
C HIS A 143 -3.97 17.12 0.70
N PRO A 144 -3.75 18.03 -0.26
CA PRO A 144 -2.86 19.19 -0.08
C PRO A 144 -3.48 20.31 0.76
N ASP A 145 -4.79 20.29 1.03
CA ASP A 145 -5.52 21.37 1.73
C ASP A 145 -4.92 21.72 3.10
N ILE A 146 -4.28 20.76 3.76
CA ILE A 146 -3.58 20.95 5.04
C ILE A 146 -2.41 21.94 4.96
N PHE A 147 -1.94 22.26 3.75
CA PHE A 147 -0.82 23.15 3.47
C PHE A 147 -1.24 24.56 3.08
N LYS A 148 -2.54 24.85 2.96
CA LYS A 148 -3.03 26.16 2.55
C LYS A 148 -2.49 27.29 3.45
N ASP A 149 -1.82 28.25 2.83
CA ASP A 149 -1.17 29.41 3.46
C ASP A 149 -0.13 29.03 4.55
N LYS A 150 0.38 27.78 4.52
CA LYS A 150 1.40 27.29 5.45
C LYS A 150 2.79 27.38 4.83
N ARG A 151 3.81 27.40 5.70
CA ARG A 151 5.20 27.21 5.32
C ARG A 151 5.52 25.74 5.47
N VAL A 152 5.84 25.07 4.37
CA VAL A 152 6.01 23.61 4.34
C VAL A 152 7.47 23.25 4.13
N LEU A 153 7.96 22.28 4.91
CA LEU A 153 9.26 21.64 4.70
C LEU A 153 9.01 20.16 4.44
N VAL A 154 9.44 19.67 3.28
CA VAL A 154 9.46 18.24 2.97
C VAL A 154 10.86 17.70 3.17
N ILE A 155 10.99 16.63 3.95
CA ILE A 155 12.28 16.00 4.26
C ILE A 155 12.39 14.69 3.48
N GLY A 156 13.44 14.59 2.66
CA GLY A 156 13.72 13.44 1.78
C GLY A 156 13.23 13.66 0.36
N MET A 157 14.08 13.33 -0.61
CA MET A 157 13.84 13.55 -2.05
C MET A 157 13.52 12.24 -2.79
N GLY A 158 12.81 11.33 -2.13
CA GLY A 158 12.18 10.20 -2.81
C GLY A 158 11.01 10.66 -3.69
N ASN A 159 10.47 9.78 -4.54
CA ASN A 159 9.33 10.11 -5.41
C ASN A 159 8.18 10.74 -4.62
N SER A 160 7.79 10.13 -3.49
CA SER A 160 6.74 10.70 -2.64
C SER A 160 7.10 12.08 -2.09
N GLY A 161 8.35 12.32 -1.68
CA GLY A 161 8.75 13.63 -1.17
C GLY A 161 8.68 14.69 -2.25
N THR A 162 9.13 14.37 -3.46
CA THR A 162 9.11 15.27 -4.61
C THR A 162 7.67 15.60 -5.02
N ASP A 163 6.81 14.59 -5.19
CA ASP A 163 5.39 14.79 -5.53
C ASP A 163 4.67 15.65 -4.48
N ILE A 164 4.85 15.35 -3.19
CA ILE A 164 4.19 16.08 -2.11
C ILE A 164 4.68 17.54 -2.05
N ALA A 165 5.98 17.78 -2.27
CA ALA A 165 6.53 19.13 -2.31
C ALA A 165 5.95 19.93 -3.48
N VAL A 166 5.85 19.32 -4.67
CA VAL A 166 5.22 19.94 -5.84
C VAL A 166 3.74 20.22 -5.58
N GLU A 167 2.99 19.27 -5.03
CA GLU A 167 1.57 19.45 -4.76
C GLU A 167 1.32 20.54 -3.70
N ALA A 168 2.14 20.58 -2.66
CA ALA A 168 2.09 21.62 -1.64
C ALA A 168 2.33 23.03 -2.21
N SER A 169 3.20 23.16 -3.24
CA SER A 169 3.54 24.44 -3.86
C SER A 169 2.34 25.16 -4.50
N HIS A 170 1.26 24.43 -4.79
CA HIS A 170 0.03 25.01 -5.32
C HIS A 170 -0.80 25.80 -4.29
N LEU A 171 -0.60 25.54 -2.99
CA LEU A 171 -1.42 26.12 -1.91
C LEU A 171 -0.60 26.75 -0.77
N ALA A 172 0.66 26.36 -0.62
CA ALA A 172 1.57 26.84 0.42
C ALA A 172 2.06 28.28 0.14
N LYS A 173 2.55 28.94 1.21
CA LYS A 173 3.10 30.30 1.17
C LYS A 173 4.58 30.31 0.82
#